data_AF-A0A839WTV8-F1
#
_entry.id   AF-A0A839WTV8-F1
#
_cell.length_a   1.000
_cell.length_b   1.000
_cell.length_c   1.000
_cell.angle_alpha   90.00
_cell.angle_beta   90.00
_cell.angle_gamma   90.00
#
_symmetry.space_group_name_H-M   'P 1'
#
loop_
_entity.id
_entity.type
_entity.pdbx_description
1 polymer ?
#
loop_
_entity_poly.entity_id
_entity_poly.type
_entity_poly.pdbx_seq_one_letter_code
_entity_poly.pdbx_strand_id
1 'polypeptide(L)'
;MSDLPATARRLGLLAAALLVALAACSEAPAPSRGPAVISAPPPPEALPDCDAIATALGELIDGLAVVDPAGTRQDSADAFSLSCAWRGADDGAALGAIVIVDQQPLTEADMRRAGLYVDDPRVAALGGFIAYPEGRLDGTEILGPVGPQVIVGPVTVTLAANARGAVADVTLTQAVDGAVAIHRLMR
;
A
#
# COMPACT_ATOMS: atom_id res chain seq x y z
N MET A 1 -4.03 83.87 20.27
CA MET A 1 -2.80 83.76 19.45
C MET A 1 -2.22 82.39 19.79
N SER A 2 -2.64 81.34 19.09
CA SER A 2 -2.01 80.86 17.83
C SER A 2 -0.64 80.26 18.15
N ASP A 3 -0.28 79.00 17.90
CA ASP A 3 -0.82 77.92 17.05
C ASP A 3 -0.30 76.57 17.59
N LEU A 4 -1.07 75.48 17.39
CA LEU A 4 -0.59 74.10 17.60
C LEU A 4 0.08 73.59 16.31
N PRO A 5 1.34 73.08 16.34
CA PRO A 5 1.94 72.53 15.14
C PRO A 5 1.53 71.07 14.89
N ALA A 6 1.24 70.83 13.63
CA ALA A 6 0.75 69.60 13.04
C ALA A 6 1.84 68.52 12.92
N THR A 7 1.96 67.63 13.89
CA THR A 7 2.84 66.44 13.81
C THR A 7 2.10 65.10 13.94
N ALA A 8 0.77 65.10 13.97
CA ALA A 8 -0.03 63.88 14.17
C ALA A 8 -0.45 63.15 12.87
N ARG A 9 -0.01 63.58 11.67
CA ARG A 9 -0.62 63.12 10.40
C ARG A 9 0.21 62.17 9.53
N ARG A 10 1.38 61.71 9.98
CA ARG A 10 2.24 60.80 9.17
C ARG A 10 2.47 59.41 9.76
N LEU A 11 2.03 59.13 10.98
CA LEU A 11 2.16 57.80 11.61
C LEU A 11 1.02 56.82 11.27
N GLY A 12 -0.09 57.30 10.69
CA GLY A 12 -1.25 56.45 10.37
C GLY A 12 -1.11 55.61 9.10
N LEU A 13 -0.21 55.97 8.18
CA LEU A 13 -0.10 55.30 6.87
C LEU A 13 0.84 54.08 6.88
N LEU A 14 1.78 54.01 7.81
CA LEU A 14 2.69 52.85 7.95
C LEU A 14 2.06 51.68 8.72
N ALA A 15 1.05 51.94 9.55
CA ALA A 15 0.33 50.88 10.27
C ALA A 15 -0.71 50.15 9.40
N ALA A 16 -1.26 50.81 8.38
CA ALA A 16 -2.23 50.21 7.47
C ALA A 16 -1.58 49.21 6.49
N ALA A 17 -0.32 49.41 6.11
CA ALA A 17 0.38 48.50 5.20
C ALA A 17 0.77 47.16 5.85
N LEU A 18 1.02 47.12 7.16
CA LEU A 18 1.30 45.88 7.88
C LEU A 18 0.03 45.02 8.12
N LEU A 19 -1.15 45.62 8.18
CA LEU A 19 -2.41 44.88 8.38
C LEU A 19 -2.93 44.24 7.10
N VAL A 20 -2.63 44.78 5.91
CA VAL A 20 -3.04 44.19 4.63
C VAL A 20 -2.12 43.03 4.22
N ALA A 21 -0.87 42.99 4.69
CA ALA A 21 0.05 41.88 4.46
C ALA A 21 -0.27 40.61 5.29
N LEU A 22 -1.09 40.73 6.35
CA LEU A 22 -1.53 39.61 7.19
C LEU A 22 -2.89 39.02 6.77
N ALA A 23 -3.55 39.61 5.77
CA ALA A 23 -4.90 39.23 5.32
C ALA A 23 -4.94 38.60 3.91
N ALA A 24 -3.80 38.44 3.25
CA ALA A 24 -3.71 37.90 1.90
C ALA A 24 -2.75 36.70 1.85
N CYS A 25 -3.22 35.57 2.38
CA CYS A 25 -2.94 34.18 1.96
C CYS A 25 -3.48 33.24 3.04
N SER A 26 -4.79 33.31 3.31
CA SER A 26 -5.48 32.13 3.83
C SER A 26 -5.84 31.25 2.63
N GLU A 27 -4.81 30.74 1.95
CA GLU A 27 -4.99 29.48 1.25
C GLU A 27 -5.19 28.47 2.37
N ALA A 28 -6.43 27.99 2.52
CA ALA A 28 -6.68 26.80 3.32
C ALA A 28 -5.59 25.80 2.90
N PRO A 29 -4.83 25.21 3.84
CA PRO A 29 -3.81 24.25 3.47
C PRO A 29 -4.51 23.26 2.57
N ALA A 30 -4.05 23.16 1.31
CA ALA A 30 -4.55 22.18 0.37
C ALA A 30 -4.60 20.87 1.15
N PRO A 31 -5.74 20.18 1.24
CA PRO A 31 -5.82 18.96 2.02
C PRO A 31 -4.65 18.11 1.58
N SER A 32 -3.73 17.88 2.51
CA SER A 32 -2.59 17.02 2.28
C SER A 32 -3.20 15.73 1.76
N ARG A 33 -3.03 15.45 0.46
CA ARG A 33 -3.26 14.13 -0.10
C ARG A 33 -2.12 13.25 0.41
N GLY A 34 -2.06 13.08 1.72
CA GLY A 34 -1.40 11.94 2.31
C GLY A 34 -2.12 10.69 1.79
N PRO A 35 -1.46 9.52 1.81
CA PRO A 35 -2.10 8.28 1.41
C PRO A 35 -3.45 8.18 2.15
N ALA A 36 -4.52 7.97 1.39
CA ALA A 36 -5.83 7.73 1.97
C ALA A 36 -5.68 6.49 2.87
N VAL A 37 -5.70 6.71 4.17
CA VAL A 37 -5.75 5.62 5.13
C VAL A 37 -7.09 4.95 4.90
N ILE A 38 -7.06 3.70 4.44
CA ILE A 38 -8.27 2.88 4.31
C ILE A 38 -8.73 2.59 5.73
N SER A 39 -9.56 3.48 6.28
CA SER A 39 -10.01 3.43 7.66
C SER A 39 -11.09 2.36 7.89
N ALA A 40 -11.69 1.83 6.83
CA ALA A 40 -12.69 0.77 6.89
C ALA A 40 -12.33 -0.35 5.89
N PRO A 41 -12.48 -1.64 6.26
CA PRO A 41 -12.35 -2.76 5.34
C PRO A 41 -13.15 -2.53 4.05
N PRO A 42 -12.55 -2.70 2.86
CA PRO A 42 -13.32 -2.74 1.63
C PRO A 42 -14.39 -3.84 1.72
N PRO A 43 -15.49 -3.76 0.95
CA PRO A 43 -16.49 -4.82 0.92
C PRO A 43 -16.00 -6.01 0.06
N PRO A 44 -16.58 -7.23 0.21
CA PRO A 44 -16.14 -8.42 -0.53
C PRO A 44 -16.13 -8.29 -2.06
N GLU A 45 -17.07 -7.53 -2.62
CA GLU A 45 -17.17 -7.25 -4.06
C GLU A 45 -16.06 -6.35 -4.60
N ALA A 46 -15.29 -5.70 -3.72
CA ALA A 46 -14.13 -4.90 -4.12
C ALA A 46 -12.87 -5.75 -4.35
N LEU A 47 -12.87 -7.04 -4.01
CA LEU A 47 -11.75 -7.91 -4.34
C LEU A 47 -11.61 -8.06 -5.86
N PRO A 48 -10.40 -7.83 -6.41
CA PRO A 48 -10.14 -8.10 -7.82
C PRO A 48 -10.34 -9.59 -8.10
N ASP A 49 -10.69 -9.96 -9.33
CA ASP A 49 -10.68 -11.35 -9.76
C ASP A 49 -9.26 -11.82 -10.15
N CYS A 50 -9.11 -13.11 -10.43
CA CYS A 50 -7.80 -13.66 -10.79
C CYS A 50 -7.28 -13.13 -12.13
N ASP A 51 -8.15 -12.68 -13.04
CA ASP A 51 -7.74 -12.10 -14.33
C ASP A 51 -7.16 -10.69 -14.16
N ALA A 52 -7.77 -9.88 -13.29
CA ALA A 52 -7.25 -8.57 -12.91
C ALA A 52 -5.92 -8.70 -12.14
N ILE A 53 -5.83 -9.68 -11.23
CA ILE A 53 -4.56 -9.99 -10.54
C ILE A 53 -3.50 -10.44 -11.54
N ALA A 54 -3.83 -11.34 -12.47
CA ALA A 54 -2.91 -11.79 -13.51
C ALA A 54 -2.36 -10.61 -14.34
N THR A 55 -3.25 -9.69 -14.71
CA THR A 55 -2.86 -8.46 -15.44
C THR A 55 -1.92 -7.58 -14.61
N ALA A 56 -2.14 -7.46 -13.30
CA ALA A 56 -1.27 -6.70 -12.41
C ALA A 56 0.09 -7.37 -12.17
N LEU A 57 0.16 -8.70 -12.21
CA LEU A 57 1.39 -9.47 -12.05
C LEU A 57 2.26 -9.48 -13.31
N GLY A 58 1.64 -9.39 -14.50
CA GLY A 58 2.34 -9.29 -15.77
C GLY A 58 3.35 -10.42 -15.96
N GLU A 59 4.61 -10.04 -16.23
CA GLU A 59 5.70 -10.98 -16.55
C GLU A 59 6.00 -11.99 -15.42
N LEU A 60 5.56 -11.75 -14.18
CA LEU A 60 5.77 -12.69 -13.07
C LEU A 60 5.05 -14.03 -13.24
N ILE A 61 4.01 -14.06 -14.09
CA ILE A 61 3.25 -15.27 -14.39
C ILE A 61 3.40 -15.71 -15.85
N ASP A 62 4.39 -15.16 -16.58
CA ASP A 62 4.66 -15.58 -17.95
C ASP A 62 4.97 -17.07 -18.01
N GLY A 63 4.32 -17.76 -18.95
CA GLY A 63 4.44 -19.22 -19.08
C GLY A 63 3.65 -20.03 -18.05
N LEU A 64 2.89 -19.38 -17.16
CA LEU A 64 2.00 -20.06 -16.21
C LEU A 64 0.53 -19.98 -16.66
N ALA A 65 -0.21 -21.06 -16.43
CA ALA A 65 -1.66 -21.12 -16.63
C ALA A 65 -2.39 -20.96 -15.30
N VAL A 66 -3.48 -20.21 -15.29
CA VAL A 66 -4.35 -20.09 -14.11
C VAL A 66 -4.93 -21.46 -13.74
N VAL A 67 -4.89 -21.81 -12.46
CA VAL A 67 -5.38 -23.09 -11.93
C VAL A 67 -6.90 -23.08 -11.84
N ASP A 68 -7.46 -21.98 -11.34
CA ASP A 68 -8.90 -21.73 -11.23
C ASP A 68 -9.17 -20.25 -11.55
N PRO A 69 -9.81 -19.92 -12.69
CA PRO A 69 -10.12 -18.54 -13.05
C PRO A 69 -10.99 -17.79 -12.03
N ALA A 70 -11.84 -18.50 -11.27
CA ALA A 70 -12.65 -17.89 -10.23
C ALA A 70 -11.87 -17.65 -8.94
N GLY A 71 -10.74 -18.34 -8.77
CA GLY A 71 -9.97 -18.42 -7.55
C GLY A 71 -10.72 -19.08 -6.40
N THR A 72 -10.00 -19.32 -5.31
CA THR A 72 -10.60 -19.83 -4.07
C THR A 72 -10.99 -18.66 -3.19
N ARG A 73 -12.29 -18.50 -2.92
CA ARG A 73 -12.81 -17.50 -2.00
C ARG A 73 -13.07 -18.10 -0.63
N GLN A 74 -12.76 -17.34 0.42
CA GLN A 74 -13.19 -17.64 1.78
C GLN A 74 -13.92 -16.43 2.33
N ASP A 75 -14.98 -16.69 3.09
CA ASP A 75 -15.79 -15.66 3.71
C ASP A 75 -16.16 -16.13 5.12
N SER A 76 -15.79 -15.31 6.11
CA SER A 76 -16.01 -15.55 7.52
C SER A 76 -16.35 -14.23 8.21
N ALA A 77 -16.83 -14.31 9.45
CA ALA A 77 -17.14 -13.12 10.23
C ALA A 77 -15.92 -12.21 10.48
N ASP A 78 -14.72 -12.78 10.51
CA ASP A 78 -13.49 -12.07 10.89
C ASP A 78 -12.68 -11.56 9.69
N ALA A 79 -12.79 -12.25 8.55
CA ALA A 79 -12.09 -11.90 7.32
C ALA A 79 -12.74 -12.54 6.09
N PHE A 80 -12.48 -11.96 4.94
CA PHE A 80 -12.75 -12.57 3.64
C PHE A 80 -11.50 -12.52 2.75
N SER A 81 -11.38 -13.45 1.82
CA SER A 81 -10.17 -13.58 1.00
C SER A 81 -10.43 -14.12 -0.39
N LEU A 82 -9.46 -13.87 -1.27
CA LEU A 82 -9.32 -14.52 -2.57
C LEU A 82 -7.90 -15.07 -2.70
N SER A 83 -7.80 -16.33 -3.10
CA SER A 83 -6.53 -16.96 -3.48
C SER A 83 -6.55 -17.35 -4.96
N CYS A 84 -5.59 -16.84 -5.71
CA CYS A 84 -5.35 -17.19 -7.11
C CYS A 84 -4.03 -17.94 -7.23
N ALA A 85 -3.97 -18.92 -8.12
CA ALA A 85 -2.76 -19.70 -8.36
C ALA A 85 -2.56 -19.93 -9.85
N TRP A 86 -1.30 -19.89 -10.26
CA TRP A 86 -0.86 -20.21 -11.61
C TRP A 86 0.18 -21.31 -11.56
N ARG A 87 0.18 -22.19 -12.55
CA ARG A 87 1.11 -23.31 -12.66
C ARG A 87 1.67 -23.42 -14.07
N GLY A 88 2.95 -23.75 -14.16
CA GLY A 88 3.57 -24.16 -15.42
C GLY A 88 3.11 -25.56 -15.78
N ALA A 89 2.87 -25.80 -17.07
CA ALA A 89 2.38 -27.10 -17.55
C ALA A 89 3.44 -28.21 -17.41
N ASP A 90 4.71 -27.87 -17.66
CA ASP A 90 5.77 -28.86 -17.90
C ASP A 90 7.00 -28.73 -16.98
N ASP A 91 7.16 -27.61 -16.28
CA ASP A 91 8.35 -27.28 -15.49
C ASP A 91 8.11 -27.35 -13.97
N GLY A 92 6.88 -27.66 -13.58
CA GLY A 92 6.46 -27.72 -12.18
C GLY A 92 6.46 -26.38 -11.46
N ALA A 93 6.53 -25.25 -12.18
CA ALA A 93 6.42 -23.91 -11.60
C ALA A 93 5.05 -23.72 -10.95
N ALA A 94 5.03 -23.05 -9.80
CA ALA A 94 3.80 -22.64 -9.14
C ALA A 94 3.99 -21.30 -8.42
N LEU A 95 3.09 -20.36 -8.70
CA LEU A 95 3.01 -19.06 -8.04
C LEU A 95 1.57 -18.83 -7.58
N GLY A 96 1.41 -18.30 -6.37
CA GLY A 96 0.13 -17.96 -5.79
C GLY A 96 0.09 -16.51 -5.32
N ALA A 97 -1.09 -15.91 -5.42
CA ALA A 97 -1.42 -14.63 -4.83
C ALA A 97 -2.60 -14.80 -3.87
N ILE A 98 -2.47 -14.25 -2.67
CA ILE A 98 -3.52 -14.27 -1.66
C ILE A 98 -3.82 -12.83 -1.27
N VAL A 99 -5.08 -12.44 -1.39
CA VAL A 99 -5.61 -11.17 -0.87
C VAL A 99 -6.53 -11.50 0.28
N ILE A 100 -6.23 -10.94 1.45
CA ILE A 100 -7.05 -11.08 2.66
C ILE A 100 -7.50 -9.68 3.07
N VAL A 101 -8.77 -9.56 3.44
CA VAL A 101 -9.31 -8.36 4.06
C VAL A 101 -9.78 -8.72 5.46
N ASP A 102 -9.06 -8.22 6.45
CA ASP A 102 -9.33 -8.44 7.86
C ASP A 102 -10.30 -7.38 8.38
N GLN A 103 -11.33 -7.81 9.13
CA GLN A 103 -12.22 -6.90 9.86
C GLN A 103 -11.51 -6.24 11.04
N GLN A 104 -10.48 -6.92 11.58
CA GLN A 104 -9.61 -6.43 12.65
C GLN A 104 -8.14 -6.58 12.24
N PRO A 105 -7.59 -5.64 11.47
CA PRO A 105 -6.24 -5.78 10.94
C PRO A 105 -5.18 -5.71 12.04
N LEU A 106 -4.13 -6.49 11.82
CA LEU A 106 -2.90 -6.41 12.62
C LEU A 106 -2.24 -5.05 12.43
N THR A 107 -1.79 -4.45 13.53
CA THR A 107 -1.15 -3.14 13.48
C THR A 107 0.36 -3.27 13.25
N GLU A 108 0.97 -2.20 12.75
CA GLU A 108 2.43 -2.05 12.70
C GLU A 108 3.07 -2.33 14.07
N ALA A 109 2.45 -1.84 15.15
CA ALA A 109 2.96 -2.02 16.51
C ALA A 109 2.96 -3.50 16.92
N ASP A 110 1.96 -4.27 16.50
CA ASP A 110 1.90 -5.71 16.78
C ASP A 110 2.97 -6.47 16.00
N MET A 111 3.19 -6.14 14.72
CA MET A 111 4.23 -6.78 13.91
C MET A 111 5.63 -6.41 14.39
N ARG A 112 5.85 -5.17 14.82
CA ARG A 112 7.12 -4.75 15.45
C ARG A 112 7.37 -5.52 16.74
N ARG A 113 6.36 -5.67 17.59
CA ARG A 113 6.46 -6.45 18.84
C ARG A 113 6.76 -7.92 18.57
N ALA A 114 6.23 -8.48 17.49
CA ALA A 114 6.46 -9.86 17.07
C ALA A 114 7.81 -10.06 16.36
N GLY A 115 8.57 -9.00 16.06
CA GLY A 115 9.82 -9.09 15.31
C GLY A 115 9.62 -9.40 13.82
N LEU A 116 8.42 -9.16 13.28
CA LEU A 116 8.05 -9.48 11.89
C LEU A 116 8.03 -8.25 10.98
N TYR A 117 8.07 -7.04 11.57
CA TYR A 117 7.94 -5.80 10.82
C TYR A 117 9.16 -5.50 9.95
N VAL A 118 8.91 -5.12 8.70
CA VAL A 118 9.89 -4.60 7.76
C VAL A 118 9.36 -3.28 7.19
N ASP A 119 10.22 -2.25 7.22
CA ASP A 119 9.95 -0.97 6.55
C ASP A 119 10.35 -1.08 5.07
N ASP A 120 9.47 -0.61 4.19
CA ASP A 120 9.72 -0.58 2.75
C ASP A 120 9.11 0.72 2.17
N PRO A 121 9.89 1.58 1.51
CA PRO A 121 9.40 2.85 0.98
C PRO A 121 8.21 2.72 0.02
N ARG A 122 8.12 1.61 -0.73
CA ARG A 122 7.04 1.35 -1.70
C ARG A 122 5.71 1.14 -0.98
N VAL A 123 5.75 0.44 0.16
CA VAL A 123 4.57 0.13 0.98
C VAL A 123 4.25 1.29 1.95
N ALA A 124 5.27 1.97 2.47
CA ALA A 124 5.11 3.17 3.28
C ALA A 124 4.41 4.29 2.49
N ALA A 125 4.68 4.42 1.18
CA ALA A 125 3.95 5.34 0.29
C ALA A 125 2.44 5.01 0.18
N LEU A 126 2.04 3.78 0.50
CA LEU A 126 0.65 3.36 0.61
C LEU A 126 0.09 3.55 2.03
N GLY A 127 0.90 3.93 3.02
CA GLY A 127 0.52 3.97 4.43
C GLY A 127 0.49 2.58 5.09
N GLY A 128 1.26 1.63 4.57
CA GLY A 128 1.36 0.28 5.09
C GLY A 128 2.78 -0.13 5.47
N PHE A 129 2.96 -1.43 5.70
CA PHE A 129 4.22 -2.05 6.05
C PHE A 129 4.30 -3.49 5.54
N ILE A 130 5.45 -4.13 5.68
CA ILE A 130 5.63 -5.55 5.36
C ILE A 130 5.74 -6.35 6.66
N ALA A 131 5.07 -7.51 6.71
CA ALA A 131 5.33 -8.54 7.71
C ALA A 131 6.07 -9.72 7.05
N TYR A 132 7.21 -10.10 7.62
CA TYR A 132 8.03 -11.20 7.14
C TYR A 132 8.72 -11.93 8.32
N PRO A 133 8.78 -13.28 8.33
CA PRO A 133 9.29 -14.06 9.47
C PRO A 133 10.67 -13.65 10.00
N GLU A 134 11.56 -13.17 9.12
CA GLU A 134 12.92 -12.78 9.52
C GLU A 134 13.02 -11.36 10.07
N GLY A 135 11.95 -10.55 10.01
CA GLY A 135 11.97 -9.14 10.42
C GLY A 135 12.90 -8.25 9.58
N ARG A 136 13.44 -8.80 8.48
CA ARG A 136 14.28 -8.13 7.49
C ARG A 136 13.97 -8.74 6.12
N LEU A 137 14.03 -7.93 5.07
CA LEU A 137 13.82 -8.41 3.71
C LEU A 137 15.09 -8.18 2.90
N ASP A 138 15.75 -9.26 2.48
CA ASP A 138 16.76 -9.19 1.43
C ASP A 138 16.04 -9.31 0.08
N GLY A 139 15.93 -8.18 -0.62
CA GLY A 139 15.20 -8.10 -1.87
C GLY A 139 15.72 -9.02 -2.98
N THR A 140 16.95 -9.53 -2.86
CA THR A 140 17.58 -10.43 -3.83
C THR A 140 17.34 -11.91 -3.54
N GLU A 141 16.79 -12.24 -2.37
CA GLU A 141 16.46 -13.61 -2.02
C GLU A 141 15.33 -14.14 -2.92
N ILE A 142 15.40 -15.44 -3.24
CA ILE A 142 14.39 -16.12 -4.04
C ILE A 142 13.10 -16.28 -3.23
N LEU A 143 11.98 -15.99 -3.86
CA LEU A 143 10.66 -16.16 -3.30
C LEU A 143 10.37 -17.64 -3.03
N GLY A 144 10.24 -17.96 -1.74
CA GLY A 144 9.84 -19.28 -1.27
C GLY A 144 8.32 -19.45 -1.10
N PRO A 145 7.90 -20.57 -0.49
CA PRO A 145 6.49 -20.88 -0.25
C PRO A 145 5.83 -20.01 0.83
N VAL A 146 6.64 -19.26 1.59
CA VAL A 146 6.19 -18.26 2.56
C VAL A 146 6.78 -16.92 2.13
N GLY A 147 5.97 -16.12 1.47
CA GLY A 147 6.40 -14.80 1.00
C GLY A 147 6.14 -13.66 1.99
N PRO A 148 6.58 -12.45 1.63
CA PRO A 148 6.32 -11.24 2.41
C PRO A 148 4.85 -10.86 2.31
N GLN A 149 4.28 -10.46 3.44
CA GLN A 149 2.91 -9.97 3.53
C GLN A 149 2.93 -8.45 3.43
N VAL A 150 2.40 -7.89 2.36
CA VAL A 150 2.22 -6.44 2.20
C VAL A 150 0.90 -6.06 2.84
N ILE A 151 0.95 -5.28 3.93
CA ILE A 151 -0.21 -4.94 4.75
C ILE A 151 -0.45 -3.44 4.67
N VAL A 152 -1.64 -3.06 4.21
CA VAL A 152 -2.06 -1.66 4.07
C VAL A 152 -3.48 -1.54 4.62
N GLY A 153 -3.59 -0.98 5.82
CA GLY A 153 -4.86 -0.93 6.55
C GLY A 153 -5.44 -2.34 6.73
N PRO A 154 -6.67 -2.59 6.27
CA PRO A 154 -7.34 -3.89 6.41
C PRO A 154 -6.92 -4.93 5.36
N VAL A 155 -6.13 -4.55 4.35
CA VAL A 155 -5.82 -5.40 3.21
C VAL A 155 -4.40 -5.96 3.35
N THR A 156 -4.30 -7.29 3.30
CA THR A 156 -3.04 -8.03 3.23
C THR A 156 -2.93 -8.70 1.86
N VAL A 157 -1.82 -8.46 1.16
CA VAL A 157 -1.48 -9.16 -0.09
C VAL A 157 -0.20 -9.94 0.08
N THR A 158 -0.23 -11.22 -0.27
CA THR A 158 0.94 -12.11 -0.21
C THR A 158 1.14 -12.80 -1.55
N LEU A 159 2.36 -12.79 -2.06
CA LEU A 159 2.78 -13.67 -3.14
C LEU A 159 3.64 -14.80 -2.57
N ALA A 160 3.50 -16.01 -3.11
CA ALA A 160 4.32 -17.15 -2.75
C ALA A 160 4.64 -17.96 -4.00
N ALA A 161 5.83 -18.56 -4.04
CA ALA A 161 6.25 -19.42 -5.15
C ALA A 161 6.92 -20.69 -4.64
N ASN A 162 6.98 -21.72 -5.48
CA ASN A 162 7.71 -22.94 -5.13
C ASN A 162 9.19 -22.93 -5.56
N ALA A 163 9.67 -21.80 -6.10
CA ALA A 163 11.02 -21.62 -6.62
C ALA A 163 11.45 -22.69 -7.63
N ARG A 164 10.58 -23.01 -8.60
CA ARG A 164 10.84 -23.98 -9.68
C ARG A 164 10.44 -23.43 -11.04
N GLY A 165 11.05 -23.98 -12.09
CA GLY A 165 10.69 -23.67 -13.47
C GLY A 165 10.75 -22.17 -13.76
N ALA A 166 9.73 -21.65 -14.45
CA ALA A 166 9.58 -20.24 -14.79
C ALA A 166 9.60 -19.27 -13.59
N VAL A 167 9.36 -19.77 -12.36
CA VAL A 167 9.38 -18.94 -11.14
C VAL A 167 10.56 -19.23 -10.23
N ALA A 168 11.60 -19.91 -10.73
CA ALA A 168 12.79 -20.25 -9.95
C ALA A 168 13.59 -19.02 -9.49
N ASP A 169 13.58 -17.94 -10.29
CA ASP A 169 14.38 -16.74 -10.06
C ASP A 169 13.53 -15.54 -9.60
N VAL A 170 12.24 -15.75 -9.29
CA VAL A 170 11.39 -14.67 -8.74
C VAL A 170 11.92 -14.30 -7.37
N THR A 171 12.21 -13.01 -7.17
CA THR A 171 12.81 -12.49 -5.93
C THR A 171 11.76 -11.94 -4.96
N LEU A 172 12.16 -11.74 -3.69
CA LEU A 172 11.34 -11.05 -2.70
C LEU A 172 10.99 -9.62 -3.12
N THR A 173 11.90 -8.89 -3.78
CA THR A 173 11.59 -7.54 -4.30
C THR A 173 10.49 -7.57 -5.34
N GLN A 174 10.56 -8.50 -6.29
CA GLN A 174 9.52 -8.70 -7.30
C GLN A 174 8.19 -9.12 -6.67
N ALA A 175 8.24 -9.95 -5.63
CA ALA A 175 7.06 -10.35 -4.88
C ALA A 175 6.35 -9.15 -4.21
N VAL A 176 7.14 -8.25 -3.61
CA VAL A 176 6.62 -7.01 -3.02
C VAL A 176 6.05 -6.08 -4.10
N ASP A 177 6.71 -5.93 -5.24
CA ASP A 177 6.21 -5.10 -6.34
C ASP A 177 4.87 -5.62 -6.89
N GLY A 178 4.76 -6.94 -7.08
CA GLY A 178 3.51 -7.59 -7.49
C GLY A 178 2.40 -7.42 -6.45
N ALA A 179 2.70 -7.60 -5.16
CA ALA A 179 1.74 -7.39 -4.08
C ALA A 179 1.26 -5.92 -3.99
N VAL A 180 2.16 -4.95 -4.20
CA VAL A 180 1.83 -3.53 -4.30
C VAL A 180 0.95 -3.24 -5.53
N ALA A 181 1.23 -3.86 -6.67
CA ALA A 181 0.43 -3.73 -7.89
C ALA A 181 -1.00 -4.25 -7.67
N ILE A 182 -1.15 -5.43 -7.06
CA ILE A 182 -2.46 -5.99 -6.68
C ILE A 182 -3.19 -5.05 -5.71
N HIS A 183 -2.50 -4.55 -4.69
CA HIS A 183 -3.11 -3.64 -3.72
C HIS A 183 -3.74 -2.40 -4.41
N ARG A 184 -3.10 -1.88 -5.45
CA ARG A 184 -3.60 -0.71 -6.19
C ARG A 184 -4.90 -0.96 -6.96
N LEU A 185 -5.29 -2.21 -7.19
CA LEU A 185 -6.57 -2.55 -7.82
C LEU A 185 -7.79 -2.25 -6.93
N MET A 186 -7.57 -2.11 -5.62
CA MET A 186 -8.62 -1.92 -4.61
C MET A 186 -8.70 -0.48 -4.07
N ARG A 187 -8.08 0.47 -4.76
CA ARG A 187 -8.08 1.90 -4.40
C ARG A 187 -8.92 2.71 -5.38
#